data_AF-A0AAU2DW26-F1
#
_entry.id   AF-A0AAU2DW26-F1
#
_cell.length_a   1.000
_cell.length_b   1.000
_cell.length_c   1.000
_cell.angle_alpha   90.00
_cell.angle_beta   90.00
_cell.angle_gamma   90.00
#
_symmetry.space_group_name_H-M   'P 1'
#
loop_
_entity.id
_entity.type
_entity.pdbx_description
1 polymer ?
#
loop_
_entity_poly.entity_id
_entity_poly.type
_entity_poly.pdbx_seq_one_letter_code
_entity_poly.pdbx_strand_id
1 'polypeptide(L)'
;MRQSAIAMKGIAESLSPVGDPAGGDQHPGQYKGSFDVVPLWKNIPFQGKPRMRAGARLINTSPHARIVEHGNSKTPRHATLSKSIDVMKAAHRA
;
A
#
# COMPACT_ATOMS: atom_id res chain seq x y z
N MET A 1 -1.28 -12.71 -9.86
CA MET A 1 -0.50 -11.75 -9.04
C MET A 1 -0.81 -10.29 -9.33
N ARG A 2 -0.77 -9.82 -10.60
CA ARG A 2 -1.12 -8.42 -10.94
C ARG A 2 -2.56 -8.05 -10.54
N GLN A 3 -3.52 -8.94 -10.79
CA GLN A 3 -4.93 -8.72 -10.41
C GLN A 3 -5.12 -8.55 -8.89
N SER A 4 -4.43 -9.35 -8.07
CA SER A 4 -4.44 -9.20 -6.61
C SER A 4 -3.87 -7.85 -6.17
N ALA A 5 -2.81 -7.37 -6.83
CA ALA A 5 -2.25 -6.05 -6.54
C ALA A 5 -3.19 -4.90 -6.96
N ILE A 6 -3.94 -5.07 -8.05
CA ILE A 6 -5.00 -4.11 -8.46
C ILE A 6 -6.15 -4.10 -7.44
N ALA A 7 -6.59 -5.26 -6.96
CA ALA A 7 -7.60 -5.34 -5.90
C ALA A 7 -7.12 -4.66 -4.61
N MET A 8 -5.86 -4.90 -4.22
CA MET A 8 -5.24 -4.21 -3.09
C MET A 8 -5.17 -2.70 -3.28
N LYS A 9 -4.92 -2.21 -4.51
CA LYS A 9 -4.93 -0.78 -4.82
C LYS A 9 -6.28 -0.15 -4.51
N GLY A 10 -7.39 -0.75 -4.96
CA GLY A 10 -8.73 -0.23 -4.67
C GLY A 10 -9.05 -0.20 -3.17
N ILE A 11 -8.63 -1.23 -2.42
CA ILE A 11 -8.77 -1.25 -0.95
C ILE A 11 -7.95 -0.12 -0.33
N ALA A 12 -6.68 0.04 -0.74
CA ALA A 12 -5.81 1.07 -0.21
C ALA A 12 -6.33 2.49 -0.49
N GLU A 13 -6.86 2.73 -1.69
CA GLU A 13 -7.51 4.00 -2.05
C GLU A 13 -8.76 4.26 -1.20
N SER A 14 -9.55 3.22 -0.90
CA SER A 14 -10.76 3.35 -0.06
C SER A 14 -10.43 3.67 1.40
N LEU A 15 -9.35 3.08 1.94
CA LEU A 15 -8.92 3.24 3.33
C LEU A 15 -8.06 4.49 3.54
N SER A 16 -7.62 5.13 2.46
CA SER A 16 -6.72 6.27 2.55
C SER A 16 -7.43 7.48 3.13
N PRO A 17 -6.79 8.17 4.10
CA PRO A 17 -7.34 9.42 4.61
C PRO A 17 -7.37 10.45 3.48
N VAL A 18 -8.52 11.08 3.33
CA VAL A 18 -8.66 12.35 2.61
C VAL A 18 -8.80 13.36 3.73
N GLY A 19 -7.69 13.97 4.16
CA GLY A 19 -7.74 14.92 5.26
C GLY A 19 -8.64 16.12 4.93
N ASP A 20 -9.08 16.81 5.96
CA ASP A 20 -9.96 17.98 5.83
C ASP A 20 -9.10 19.23 5.57
N PRO A 21 -9.30 19.94 4.44
CA PRO A 21 -8.63 21.21 4.18
C PRO A 21 -8.83 22.23 5.31
N ALA A 22 -9.99 22.20 5.99
CA ALA A 22 -10.29 23.12 7.10
C ALA A 22 -9.52 22.76 8.39
N GLY A 23 -9.05 21.52 8.53
CA GLY A 23 -8.26 21.04 9.66
C GLY A 23 -6.76 21.31 9.56
N GLY A 24 -6.31 22.04 8.53
CA GLY A 24 -4.89 22.33 8.30
C GLY A 24 -4.14 21.23 7.54
N ASP A 25 -4.83 20.29 6.90
CA ASP A 25 -4.18 19.38 5.95
C ASP A 25 -3.80 20.15 4.70
N GLN A 26 -2.50 20.32 4.49
CA GLN A 26 -1.94 21.04 3.34
C GLN A 26 -2.09 20.24 2.03
N HIS A 27 -2.36 18.93 2.10
CA HIS A 27 -2.40 18.05 0.93
C HIS A 27 -3.55 17.04 0.98
N PRO A 28 -4.81 17.52 0.98
CA PRO A 28 -5.99 16.66 1.08
C PRO A 28 -6.05 15.68 -0.10
N GLY A 29 -6.19 14.39 0.19
CA GLY A 29 -6.35 13.34 -0.80
C GLY A 29 -5.07 12.96 -1.59
N GLN A 30 -3.93 13.60 -1.33
CA GLN A 30 -2.67 13.33 -2.03
C GLN A 30 -2.29 11.84 -1.96
N TYR A 31 -2.39 11.22 -0.79
CA TYR A 31 -2.04 9.82 -0.58
C TYR A 31 -2.95 8.87 -1.36
N LYS A 32 -4.25 9.15 -1.37
CA LYS A 32 -5.27 8.36 -2.07
C LYS A 32 -5.01 8.31 -3.58
N GLY A 33 -4.62 9.43 -4.19
CA GLY A 33 -4.30 9.48 -5.63
C GLY A 33 -2.93 8.90 -6.00
N SER A 34 -2.08 8.56 -5.02
CA SER A 34 -0.67 8.23 -5.26
C SER A 34 -0.36 6.73 -5.23
N PHE A 35 -1.38 5.85 -5.26
CA PHE A 35 -1.15 4.40 -5.29
C PHE A 35 -0.87 3.90 -6.70
N ASP A 36 0.18 3.08 -6.84
CA ASP A 36 0.53 2.45 -8.11
C ASP A 36 0.94 0.98 -7.95
N VAL A 37 0.70 0.20 -9.00
CA VAL A 37 1.02 -1.23 -9.08
C VAL A 37 2.17 -1.43 -10.06
N VAL A 38 3.36 -1.63 -9.51
CA VAL A 38 4.58 -1.82 -10.31
C VAL A 38 4.95 -3.31 -10.41
N PRO A 39 5.40 -3.78 -11.59
CA PRO A 39 5.95 -5.12 -11.73
C PRO A 39 7.20 -5.27 -10.87
N LEU A 40 7.46 -6.47 -10.37
CA LEU A 40 8.68 -6.77 -9.64
C LEU A 40 9.21 -8.15 -10.01
N TRP A 41 10.53 -8.27 -9.99
CA TRP A 41 11.24 -9.53 -10.09
C TRP A 41 11.87 -9.83 -8.74
N LYS A 42 11.43 -10.90 -8.07
CA LYS A 42 11.96 -11.29 -6.76
C LYS A 42 12.69 -12.61 -6.88
N ASN A 43 13.93 -12.63 -6.42
CA ASN A 43 14.64 -13.88 -6.19
C ASN A 43 14.03 -14.55 -4.94
N ILE A 44 13.36 -15.68 -5.13
CA ILE A 44 12.85 -16.50 -4.03
C ILE A 44 13.58 -17.84 -4.13
N PRO A 45 14.67 -18.04 -3.37
CA PRO A 45 15.43 -19.27 -3.41
C PRO A 45 14.55 -20.49 -3.11
N PHE A 46 14.74 -21.56 -3.87
CA PHE A 46 14.06 -22.84 -3.64
C PHE A 46 15.14 -23.91 -3.50
N GLN A 47 15.19 -24.57 -2.34
CA GLN A 47 16.23 -25.55 -2.01
C GLN A 47 17.66 -24.99 -2.20
N GLY A 48 17.90 -23.77 -1.72
CA GLY A 48 19.21 -23.11 -1.82
C GLY A 48 19.59 -22.58 -3.20
N LYS A 49 18.81 -22.84 -4.25
CA LYS A 49 19.08 -22.33 -5.61
C LYS A 49 18.29 -21.04 -5.87
N PRO A 50 18.92 -19.98 -6.40
CA PRO A 50 18.23 -18.78 -6.85
C PRO A 50 17.12 -19.11 -7.85
N ARG A 51 15.93 -18.52 -7.65
CA ARG A 51 14.80 -18.68 -8.56
C ARG A 51 14.05 -17.37 -8.66
N MET A 52 14.21 -16.69 -9.79
CA MET A 52 13.51 -15.45 -10.09
C MET A 52 12.03 -15.73 -10.32
N ARG A 53 11.17 -14.93 -9.70
CA ARG A 53 9.71 -14.98 -9.91
C ARG A 53 9.21 -13.61 -10.29
N ALA A 54 8.40 -13.56 -11.35
CA ALA A 54 7.63 -12.39 -11.71
C ALA A 54 6.51 -12.18 -10.69
N GLY A 55 6.33 -10.93 -10.28
CA GLY A 55 5.29 -10.51 -9.35
C GLY A 55 4.86 -9.07 -9.60
N ALA A 56 4.01 -8.56 -8.72
CA ALA A 56 3.58 -7.17 -8.70
C ALA A 56 3.55 -6.68 -7.25
N ARG A 57 3.86 -5.40 -7.03
CA ARG A 57 3.76 -4.75 -5.71
C ARG A 57 2.94 -3.48 -5.83
N LEU A 58 2.16 -3.24 -4.78
CA LEU A 58 1.51 -1.96 -4.54
C LEU A 58 2.49 -1.03 -3.84
N ILE A 59 2.63 0.19 -4.34
CA ILE A 59 3.42 1.26 -3.74
C ILE A 59 2.56 2.52 -3.61
N ASN A 60 2.94 3.42 -2.70
CA ASN A 60 2.44 4.78 -2.68
C ASN A 60 3.60 5.73 -3.03
N THR A 61 3.43 6.54 -4.08
CA THR A 61 4.48 7.40 -4.63
C THR A 61 4.54 8.79 -3.99
N SER A 62 3.66 9.10 -3.05
CA SER A 62 3.65 10.41 -2.40
C SER A 62 4.93 10.64 -1.55
N PRO A 63 5.44 11.89 -1.47
CA PRO A 63 6.67 12.22 -0.74
C PRO A 63 6.66 11.81 0.74
N HIS A 64 5.47 11.75 1.35
CA HIS A 64 5.28 11.52 2.77
C HIS A 64 4.55 10.21 3.09
N ALA A 65 4.42 9.30 2.11
CA ALA A 65 3.72 8.01 2.28
C ALA A 65 4.20 7.24 3.52
N ARG A 66 5.51 7.25 3.76
CA ARG A 66 6.12 6.56 4.91
C ARG A 66 5.62 7.08 6.26
N ILE A 67 5.35 8.38 6.36
CA ILE A 67 4.85 9.01 7.59
C ILE A 67 3.41 8.54 7.86
N VAL A 68 2.57 8.46 6.82
CA VAL A 68 1.19 7.98 6.95
C VAL A 68 1.12 6.49 7.28
N GLU A 69 2.04 5.69 6.72
CA GLU A 69 2.08 4.24 6.95
C GLU A 69 2.63 3.83 8.32
N HIS A 70 3.62 4.56 8.83
CA HIS A 70 4.29 4.24 10.09
C HIS A 70 3.91 5.16 11.26
N GLY A 71 3.35 6.33 10.99
CA GLY A 71 3.12 7.39 11.97
C GLY A 71 4.42 8.07 12.40
N ASN A 72 4.28 9.23 13.02
CA ASN A 72 5.35 9.91 13.76
C ASN A 72 4.74 10.66 14.97
N SER A 73 5.53 11.48 15.66
CA SER A 73 5.07 12.27 16.82
C SER A 73 4.04 13.36 16.48
N LYS A 74 3.88 13.71 15.20
CA LYS A 74 3.01 14.80 14.72
C LYS A 74 1.79 14.30 13.95
N THR A 75 1.83 13.08 13.41
CA THR A 75 0.82 12.53 12.51
C THR A 75 0.52 11.10 12.93
N PRO A 76 -0.75 10.75 13.17
CA PRO A 76 -1.12 9.40 13.55
C PRO A 76 -0.77 8.40 12.45
N ARG A 77 -0.51 7.16 12.88
CA ARG A 77 -0.31 6.05 11.96
C ARG A 77 -1.64 5.62 11.35
N HIS A 78 -1.78 5.72 10.03
CA HIS A 78 -2.95 5.23 9.31
C HIS A 78 -2.80 3.78 8.84
N ALA A 79 -1.57 3.35 8.54
CA ALA A 79 -1.20 1.98 8.17
C ALA A 79 -2.04 1.40 7.02
N THR A 80 -2.35 2.22 6.01
CA THR A 80 -3.27 1.90 4.91
C THR A 80 -2.85 0.63 4.16
N LEU A 81 -1.56 0.48 3.84
CA LEU A 81 -1.05 -0.71 3.17
C LEU A 81 -1.16 -1.97 4.04
N SER A 82 -0.91 -1.85 5.34
CA SER A 82 -1.02 -2.98 6.28
C SER A 82 -2.48 -3.46 6.37
N LYS A 83 -3.41 -2.52 6.57
CA LYS A 83 -4.85 -2.82 6.60
C LYS A 83 -5.34 -3.44 5.30
N SER A 84 -4.83 -2.97 4.15
CA SER A 84 -5.17 -3.53 2.84
C SER A 84 -4.74 -5.01 2.71
N ILE A 85 -3.59 -5.37 3.27
CA ILE A 85 -3.14 -6.77 3.33
C ILE A 85 -4.07 -7.60 4.21
N ASP A 86 -4.46 -7.09 5.37
CA ASP A 86 -5.31 -7.82 6.32
C ASP A 86 -6.71 -8.06 5.74
N VAL A 87 -7.29 -7.07 5.07
CA VAL A 87 -8.56 -7.22 4.33
C VAL A 87 -8.44 -8.29 3.23
N MET A 88 -7.36 -8.26 2.44
CA MET A 88 -7.15 -9.28 1.40
C MET A 88 -7.02 -10.69 1.98
N LYS A 89 -6.28 -10.83 3.09
CA LYS A 89 -6.13 -12.13 3.77
C LYS A 89 -7.47 -12.62 4.31
N ALA A 90 -8.28 -11.74 4.89
CA ALA A 90 -9.61 -12.08 5.38
C ALA A 90 -10.52 -12.58 4.24
N ALA A 91 -10.47 -11.94 3.07
CA ALA A 91 -11.26 -12.33 1.91
C ALA A 91 -10.86 -13.69 1.28
N HIS A 92 -9.65 -14.19 1.53
CA HIS A 92 -9.12 -15.44 0.96
C HIS A 92 -8.95 -16.56 1.99
N ARG A 93 -9.49 -16.39 3.21
CA ARG A 93 -9.45 -17.39 4.29
C ARG A 93 -10.64 -18.38 4.26
N ALA A 94 -11.35 -18.48 3.13
CA ALA A 94 -12.43 -19.45 2.91
C ALA A 94 -11.90 -20.85 2.64
#